data_AF-A0A117DP16-F1
#
_entry.id   AF-A0A117DP16-F1
#
_cell.length_a   1.000
_cell.length_b   1.000
_cell.length_c   1.000
_cell.angle_alpha   90.00
_cell.angle_beta   90.00
_cell.angle_gamma   90.00
#
_symmetry.space_group_name_H-M   'P 1'
#
loop_
_entity.id
_entity.type
_entity.pdbx_description
1 polymer ?
#
loop_
_entity_poly.entity_id
_entity_poly.type
_entity_poly.pdbx_seq_one_letter_code
_entity_poly.pdbx_strand_id
1 'polypeptide(L)'
;MADTDLPAPFTTLAGPHRFDAVIENSEFLTFADRADTPEDALAQLAALRARYPDATHHCWAYRIGGAYRFNDDGEPGGTAGAPILRAIEGQGVDRVMVVVVRFYGGVKLGTGGLVRAYGGGAAECLRTAERLEVRPRRTVRVAVPFDAVSGLYHLLGTWDVTRGEEAYTAGGVELDVHLYPEEAGAFAAALRDATRGAAVTDLD
;
A
#
# COMPACT_ATOMS: atom_id res chain seq x y z
N MET A 1 -4.76 -25.63 4.48
CA MET A 1 -4.80 -24.94 3.17
C MET A 1 -5.08 -23.46 3.39
N ALA A 2 -4.12 -22.73 4.00
CA ALA A 2 -4.14 -21.27 4.15
C ALA A 2 -2.71 -20.74 4.34
N ASP A 3 -1.77 -21.31 3.58
CA ASP A 3 -0.47 -20.69 3.35
C ASP A 3 -0.47 -20.25 1.88
N THR A 4 0.13 -19.10 1.58
CA THR A 4 0.10 -18.36 0.29
C THR A 4 -1.20 -17.56 0.10
N ASP A 5 -1.24 -16.24 0.32
CA ASP A 5 -0.63 -15.26 -0.58
C ASP A 5 -0.47 -13.90 0.12
N LEU A 6 0.30 -13.85 1.22
CA LEU A 6 0.72 -12.55 1.74
C LEU A 6 1.68 -11.92 0.71
N PRO A 7 1.52 -10.63 0.40
CA PRO A 7 2.48 -9.99 -0.48
C PRO A 7 3.87 -10.05 0.14
N ALA A 8 4.91 -10.01 -0.70
CA ALA A 8 6.25 -9.74 -0.20
C ALA A 8 6.26 -8.37 0.50
N PRO A 9 7.17 -8.12 1.46
CA PRO A 9 7.39 -6.78 1.99
C PRO A 9 7.59 -5.77 0.86
N PHE A 10 6.99 -4.59 0.99
CA PHE A 10 7.03 -3.55 -0.03
C PHE A 10 7.20 -2.18 0.61
N THR A 11 7.73 -1.23 -0.16
CA THR A 11 7.81 0.18 0.23
C THR A 11 6.62 0.94 -0.34
N THR A 12 6.01 1.80 0.46
CA THR A 12 4.93 2.71 0.02
C THR A 12 5.14 4.11 0.59
N LEU A 13 4.24 5.04 0.27
CA LEU A 13 4.28 6.39 0.83
C LEU A 13 3.68 6.40 2.24
N ALA A 14 4.27 7.19 3.13
CA ALA A 14 3.77 7.36 4.50
C ALA A 14 2.51 8.25 4.57
N GLY A 15 2.28 9.06 3.54
CA GLY A 15 1.11 9.90 3.40
C GLY A 15 1.13 10.70 2.09
N PRO A 16 0.17 11.61 1.91
CA PRO A 16 0.04 12.40 0.69
C PRO A 16 1.21 13.37 0.54
N HIS A 17 1.70 13.47 -0.70
CA HIS A 17 2.79 14.38 -1.06
C HIS A 17 2.49 15.11 -2.38
N ARG A 18 3.09 16.29 -2.54
CA ARG A 18 2.89 17.14 -3.72
C ARG A 18 4.20 17.75 -4.20
N PHE A 19 4.34 17.82 -5.52
CA PHE A 19 5.41 18.55 -6.21
C PHE A 19 4.85 19.35 -7.38
N ASP A 20 5.26 20.62 -7.48
CA ASP A 20 4.77 21.55 -8.50
C ASP A 20 5.91 21.98 -9.42
N ALA A 21 5.63 22.11 -10.71
CA ALA A 21 6.57 22.63 -11.70
C ALA A 21 5.86 23.51 -12.72
N VAL A 22 6.59 24.54 -13.19
CA VAL A 22 6.18 25.35 -14.34
C VAL A 22 7.16 25.10 -15.48
N ILE A 23 6.63 24.64 -16.63
CA ILE A 23 7.42 24.28 -17.81
C ILE A 23 6.75 24.91 -19.03
N GLU A 24 7.47 25.80 -19.72
CA GLU A 24 6.95 26.50 -20.91
C GLU A 24 5.55 27.12 -20.64
N ASN A 25 5.45 27.86 -19.53
CA ASN A 25 4.24 28.49 -18.98
C ASN A 25 3.11 27.52 -18.57
N SER A 26 3.25 26.21 -18.78
CA SER A 26 2.27 25.24 -18.30
C SER A 26 2.59 24.86 -16.86
N GLU A 27 1.58 24.83 -16.00
CA GLU A 27 1.70 24.38 -14.61
C GLU A 27 1.40 22.88 -14.52
N PHE A 28 2.23 22.16 -13.78
CA PHE A 28 2.09 20.73 -13.50
C PHE A 28 2.10 20.54 -11.99
N LEU A 29 0.97 20.13 -11.44
CA LEU A 29 0.80 19.84 -10.02
C LEU A 29 0.73 18.32 -9.85
N THR A 30 1.80 17.72 -9.35
CA THR A 30 1.92 16.28 -9.16
C THR A 30 1.54 15.92 -7.74
N PHE A 31 0.54 15.06 -7.57
CA PHE A 31 0.09 14.49 -6.30
C PHE A 31 0.44 13.01 -6.28
N ALA A 32 0.98 12.54 -5.16
CA ALA A 32 1.22 11.13 -4.92
C ALA A 32 0.72 10.76 -3.52
N ASP A 33 0.00 9.66 -3.41
CA ASP A 33 -0.44 9.14 -2.11
C ASP A 33 -0.59 7.62 -2.15
N ARG A 34 -0.62 7.00 -0.98
CA ARG A 34 -0.89 5.58 -0.81
C ARG A 34 -2.30 5.25 -1.28
N ALA A 35 -2.44 4.17 -2.04
CA ALA A 35 -3.71 3.57 -2.43
C ALA A 35 -3.59 2.04 -2.31
N ASP A 36 -4.36 1.45 -1.40
CA ASP A 36 -4.31 0.01 -1.14
C ASP A 36 -5.20 -0.79 -2.11
N THR A 37 -6.17 -0.13 -2.75
CA THR A 37 -7.06 -0.70 -3.75
C THR A 37 -7.22 0.21 -4.97
N PRO A 38 -7.56 -0.33 -6.16
CA PRO A 38 -7.88 0.50 -7.32
C PRO A 38 -9.01 1.51 -7.06
N GLU A 39 -9.97 1.15 -6.22
CA GLU A 39 -11.06 2.01 -5.79
C GLU A 39 -10.53 3.23 -5.00
N ASP A 40 -9.61 3.03 -4.07
CA ASP A 40 -8.96 4.11 -3.33
C ASP A 40 -8.19 5.06 -4.27
N ALA A 41 -7.44 4.49 -5.22
CA ALA A 41 -6.69 5.27 -6.20
C ALA A 41 -7.62 6.15 -7.05
N LEU A 42 -8.74 5.59 -7.52
CA LEU A 42 -9.71 6.33 -8.33
C LEU A 42 -10.49 7.36 -7.51
N ALA A 43 -10.71 7.13 -6.21
CA ALA A 43 -11.29 8.13 -5.31
C ALA A 43 -10.38 9.36 -5.18
N GLN A 44 -9.05 9.17 -5.11
CA GLN A 44 -8.09 10.28 -5.09
C GLN A 44 -8.13 11.10 -6.39
N LEU A 45 -8.22 10.43 -7.56
CA LEU A 45 -8.40 11.11 -8.84
C LEU A 45 -9.70 11.93 -8.87
N ALA A 46 -10.81 11.36 -8.39
CA ALA A 46 -12.09 12.05 -8.34
C ALA A 46 -12.03 13.30 -7.45
N ALA A 47 -11.36 13.20 -6.29
CA ALA A 47 -11.15 14.33 -5.39
C ALA A 47 -10.33 15.46 -6.05
N LEU A 48 -9.29 15.12 -6.81
CA LEU A 48 -8.47 16.10 -7.53
C LEU A 48 -9.23 16.75 -8.70
N ARG A 49 -10.03 15.99 -9.44
CA ARG A 49 -10.91 16.53 -10.48
C ARG A 49 -11.96 17.50 -9.92
N ALA A 50 -12.51 17.20 -8.75
CA ALA A 50 -13.44 18.09 -8.07
C ALA A 50 -12.73 19.36 -7.54
N ARG A 51 -11.47 19.23 -7.11
CA ARG A 51 -10.66 20.34 -6.59
C ARG A 51 -10.13 21.26 -7.71
N TYR A 52 -9.83 20.72 -8.88
CA TYR A 52 -9.27 21.44 -10.02
C TYR A 52 -10.12 21.23 -11.30
N PRO A 53 -11.40 21.63 -11.29
CA PRO A 53 -12.31 21.37 -12.40
C PRO A 53 -11.89 22.06 -13.71
N ASP A 54 -11.14 23.16 -13.61
CA ASP A 54 -10.69 23.97 -14.75
C ASP A 54 -9.32 23.52 -15.30
N ALA A 55 -8.70 22.48 -14.73
CA ALA A 55 -7.45 21.95 -15.25
C ALA A 55 -7.63 21.34 -16.64
N THR A 56 -6.61 21.50 -17.48
CA THR A 56 -6.64 21.00 -18.86
C THR A 56 -6.63 19.47 -18.89
N HIS A 57 -5.80 18.85 -18.04
CA HIS A 57 -5.66 17.40 -17.95
C HIS A 57 -5.40 16.95 -16.51
N HIS A 58 -5.88 15.77 -16.16
CA HIS A 58 -5.61 15.01 -14.94
C HIS A 58 -5.01 13.65 -15.34
N CYS A 59 -3.77 13.64 -15.80
CA CYS A 59 -3.10 12.41 -16.20
C CYS A 59 -2.67 11.64 -14.96
N TRP A 60 -2.71 10.32 -14.99
CA TRP A 60 -2.46 9.53 -13.78
C TRP A 60 -1.92 8.14 -14.05
N ALA A 61 -1.35 7.54 -13.01
CA ALA A 61 -1.07 6.12 -12.93
C ALA A 61 -1.12 5.61 -11.49
N TYR A 62 -1.47 4.34 -11.32
CA TYR A 62 -1.28 3.62 -10.05
C TYR A 62 -0.57 2.29 -10.24
N ARG A 63 0.04 1.82 -9.16
CA ARG A 63 0.51 0.45 -8.98
C ARG A 63 0.10 -0.05 -7.60
N ILE A 64 -0.55 -1.21 -7.55
CA ILE A 64 -1.11 -1.83 -6.36
C ILE A 64 -0.90 -3.34 -6.47
N GLY A 65 0.25 -3.82 -6.00
CA GLY A 65 0.70 -5.19 -6.19
C GLY A 65 0.81 -5.53 -7.68
N GLY A 66 0.05 -6.54 -8.12
CA GLY A 66 -0.04 -6.93 -9.52
C GLY A 66 -0.95 -6.03 -10.38
N ALA A 67 -1.81 -5.21 -9.76
CA ALA A 67 -2.72 -4.33 -10.48
C ALA A 67 -2.04 -3.00 -10.80
N TYR A 68 -2.03 -2.61 -12.07
CA TYR A 68 -1.52 -1.31 -12.50
C TYR A 68 -2.40 -0.73 -13.59
N ARG A 69 -2.45 0.60 -13.68
CA ARG A 69 -3.16 1.30 -14.75
C ARG A 69 -2.59 2.71 -14.90
N PHE A 70 -2.69 3.26 -16.10
CA PHE A 70 -2.37 4.65 -16.38
C PHE A 70 -3.36 5.25 -17.39
N ASN A 71 -3.43 6.57 -17.43
CA ASN A 71 -4.28 7.31 -18.36
C ASN A 71 -3.67 8.67 -18.71
N ASP A 72 -3.69 9.01 -20.00
CA ASP A 72 -3.18 10.27 -20.54
C ASP A 72 -4.21 11.42 -20.46
N ASP A 73 -5.47 11.16 -20.12
CA ASP A 73 -6.54 12.16 -19.93
C ASP A 73 -6.68 13.19 -21.07
N GLY A 74 -6.51 12.75 -22.32
CA GLY A 74 -6.61 13.61 -23.51
C GLY A 74 -5.28 14.18 -24.01
N GLU A 75 -4.17 13.97 -23.28
CA GLU A 75 -2.82 14.15 -23.83
C GLU A 75 -2.56 13.14 -24.98
N PRO A 76 -1.58 13.41 -25.86
CA PRO A 76 -1.15 12.45 -26.85
C PRO A 76 -0.80 11.09 -26.21
N GLY A 77 -1.26 10.01 -26.82
CA GLY A 77 -1.17 8.67 -26.23
C GLY A 77 0.26 8.27 -25.83
N GLY A 78 0.42 7.81 -24.60
CA GLY A 78 1.67 7.37 -24.01
C GLY A 78 2.62 8.49 -23.59
N THR A 79 2.19 9.76 -23.61
CA THR A 79 3.06 10.90 -23.25
C THR A 79 2.94 11.37 -21.82
N ALA A 80 1.93 10.91 -21.07
CA ALA A 80 1.69 11.33 -19.69
C ALA A 80 1.56 10.14 -18.73
N GLY A 81 0.51 9.34 -18.86
CA GLY A 81 0.21 8.23 -17.95
C GLY A 81 1.33 7.18 -17.91
N ALA A 82 1.83 6.75 -19.07
CA ALA A 82 2.91 5.75 -19.13
C ALA A 82 4.22 6.24 -18.48
N PRO A 83 4.69 7.49 -18.73
CA PRO A 83 5.79 8.08 -17.97
C PRO A 83 5.58 8.15 -16.46
N ILE A 84 4.36 8.46 -15.99
CA ILE A 84 4.04 8.47 -14.55
C ILE A 84 4.18 7.05 -13.97
N LEU A 85 3.63 6.03 -14.65
CA LEU A 85 3.76 4.64 -14.18
C LEU A 85 5.22 4.20 -14.11
N ARG A 86 6.03 4.54 -15.13
CA ARG A 86 7.47 4.23 -15.12
C ARG A 86 8.21 4.90 -13.96
N ALA A 87 7.77 6.09 -13.53
CA ALA A 87 8.33 6.75 -12.36
C ALA A 87 7.99 6.00 -11.06
N ILE A 88 6.76 5.49 -10.91
CA ILE A 88 6.37 4.62 -9.79
C ILE A 88 7.26 3.37 -9.75
N GLU A 89 7.37 2.68 -10.89
CA GLU A 89 8.16 1.45 -11.01
C GLU A 89 9.65 1.69 -10.77
N GLY A 90 10.20 2.77 -11.33
CA GLY A 90 11.61 3.13 -11.17
C GLY A 90 11.99 3.55 -9.75
N GLN A 91 11.02 3.98 -8.94
CA GLN A 91 11.23 4.31 -7.52
C GLN A 91 11.05 3.13 -6.58
N GLY A 92 10.61 1.97 -7.09
CA GLY A 92 10.42 0.75 -6.31
C GLY A 92 9.33 0.85 -5.25
N VAL A 93 8.35 1.75 -5.44
CA VAL A 93 7.22 1.92 -4.52
C VAL A 93 5.98 1.21 -5.06
N ASP A 94 5.17 0.68 -4.15
CA ASP A 94 3.93 -0.03 -4.45
C ASP A 94 2.79 0.48 -3.57
N ARG A 95 1.55 0.18 -3.99
CA ARG A 95 0.32 0.72 -3.39
C ARG A 95 0.27 2.23 -3.43
N VAL A 96 0.52 2.81 -4.60
CA VAL A 96 0.61 4.25 -4.80
C VAL A 96 -0.22 4.66 -6.01
N MET A 97 -0.90 5.79 -5.88
CA MET A 97 -1.50 6.54 -6.97
C MET A 97 -0.73 7.84 -7.18
N VAL A 98 -0.49 8.19 -8.45
CA VAL A 98 0.07 9.48 -8.84
C VAL A 98 -0.85 10.14 -9.85
N VAL A 99 -1.24 11.39 -9.57
CA VAL A 99 -2.04 12.23 -10.46
C VAL A 99 -1.26 13.51 -10.75
N VAL A 100 -1.11 13.83 -12.02
CA VAL A 100 -0.53 15.10 -12.48
C VAL A 100 -1.64 15.94 -13.09
N VAL A 101 -1.98 17.02 -12.37
CA VAL A 101 -2.93 18.03 -12.81
C VAL A 101 -2.18 19.07 -13.63
N ARG A 102 -2.60 19.30 -14.87
CA ARG A 102 -1.95 20.23 -15.80
C ARG A 102 -2.86 21.39 -16.14
N PHE A 103 -2.31 22.61 -16.08
CA PHE A 103 -2.89 23.81 -16.67
C PHE A 103 -2.06 24.23 -17.89
N TYR A 104 -2.69 24.28 -19.06
CA TYR A 104 -2.00 24.64 -20.30
C TYR A 104 -1.61 26.11 -20.35
N GLY A 105 -0.33 26.37 -20.58
CA GLY A 105 0.26 27.71 -20.60
C GLY A 105 0.32 28.43 -21.94
N GLY A 106 -0.33 27.92 -22.99
CA GLY A 106 -0.28 28.51 -24.33
C GLY A 106 0.88 28.04 -25.23
N VAL A 107 1.90 27.36 -24.68
CA VAL A 107 3.04 26.82 -25.44
C VAL A 107 3.00 25.30 -25.48
N LYS A 108 3.15 24.73 -26.68
CA LYS A 108 3.19 23.27 -26.87
C LYS A 108 4.58 22.71 -26.54
N LEU A 109 4.64 21.73 -25.65
CA LEU A 109 5.89 21.07 -25.24
C LEU A 109 6.39 20.00 -26.24
N GLY A 110 5.51 19.54 -27.14
CA GLY A 110 5.76 18.37 -27.99
C GLY A 110 5.87 17.05 -27.20
N THR A 111 5.88 15.91 -27.90
CA THR A 111 5.85 14.56 -27.30
C THR A 111 6.97 14.36 -26.27
N GLY A 112 8.22 14.70 -26.62
CA GLY A 112 9.36 14.52 -25.72
C GLY A 112 9.33 15.46 -24.51
N GLY A 113 8.79 16.67 -24.66
CA GLY A 113 8.62 17.60 -23.55
C GLY A 113 7.55 17.13 -22.56
N LEU A 114 6.42 16.62 -23.05
CA LEU A 114 5.36 16.05 -22.21
C LEU A 114 5.86 14.84 -21.42
N VAL A 115 6.53 13.90 -22.08
CA VAL A 115 7.11 12.71 -21.41
C VAL A 115 8.04 13.12 -20.26
N ARG A 116 8.89 14.12 -20.47
CA ARG A 116 9.79 14.62 -19.42
C ARG A 116 9.05 15.37 -18.32
N ALA A 117 8.04 16.16 -18.65
CA ALA A 117 7.25 16.91 -17.67
C ALA A 117 6.48 15.96 -16.73
N TYR A 118 5.70 15.03 -17.30
CA TYR A 118 4.89 14.09 -16.53
C TYR A 118 5.74 13.07 -15.77
N GLY A 119 6.68 12.40 -16.44
CA GLY A 119 7.54 11.41 -15.81
C GLY A 119 8.51 12.03 -14.80
N GLY A 120 9.09 13.19 -15.12
CA GLY A 120 10.01 13.90 -14.24
C GLY A 120 9.32 14.44 -13.00
N GLY A 121 8.14 15.06 -13.15
CA GLY A 121 7.34 15.54 -12.02
C GLY A 121 6.91 14.40 -11.09
N ALA A 122 6.45 13.28 -11.66
CA ALA A 122 6.13 12.07 -10.89
C ALA A 122 7.35 11.52 -10.13
N ALA A 123 8.50 11.39 -10.80
CA ALA A 123 9.72 10.89 -10.18
C ALA A 123 10.18 11.79 -9.03
N GLU A 124 10.13 13.10 -9.20
CA GLU A 124 10.54 14.07 -8.18
C GLU A 124 9.58 14.07 -6.98
N CYS A 125 8.28 14.00 -7.22
CA CYS A 125 7.27 13.86 -6.17
C CYS A 125 7.54 12.59 -5.34
N LEU A 126 7.67 11.43 -5.97
CA LEU A 126 7.93 10.16 -5.28
C LEU A 126 9.29 10.12 -4.57
N ARG A 127 10.31 10.78 -5.12
CA ARG A 127 11.66 10.85 -4.53
C ARG A 127 11.68 11.65 -3.23
N THR A 128 10.86 12.70 -3.15
CA THR A 128 10.82 13.64 -2.01
C THR A 128 9.73 13.31 -0.99
N ALA A 129 8.81 12.41 -1.32
CA ALA A 129 7.79 11.90 -0.39
C ALA A 129 8.41 11.03 0.71
N GLU A 130 7.85 11.12 1.92
CA GLU A 130 8.19 10.22 3.02
C GLU A 130 7.71 8.79 2.71
N ARG A 131 8.53 7.80 3.04
CA ARG A 131 8.30 6.39 2.73
C ARG A 131 8.29 5.54 3.98
N LEU A 132 7.54 4.44 3.92
CA LEU A 132 7.58 3.39 4.92
C LEU A 132 7.66 2.01 4.28
N GLU A 133 8.21 1.07 5.03
CA GLU A 133 8.19 -0.35 4.67
C GLU A 133 6.97 -1.03 5.29
N VAL A 134 6.22 -1.78 4.49
CA VAL A 134 5.11 -2.61 4.94
C VAL A 134 5.57 -4.06 4.94
N ARG A 135 5.57 -4.66 6.13
CA ARG A 135 5.80 -6.10 6.33
C ARG A 135 4.49 -6.79 6.68
N PRO A 136 3.94 -7.64 5.80
CA PRO A 136 2.69 -8.34 6.07
C PRO A 136 2.83 -9.32 7.23
N ARG A 137 1.77 -9.42 8.03
CA ARG A 137 1.64 -10.41 9.11
C ARG A 137 0.67 -11.50 8.67
N ARG A 138 1.00 -12.76 8.95
CA ARG A 138 0.05 -13.87 8.79
C ARG A 138 -0.87 -13.93 10.00
N THR A 139 -2.08 -14.43 9.77
CA THR A 139 -2.95 -14.86 10.85
C THR A 139 -2.65 -16.31 11.21
N VAL A 140 -2.58 -16.60 12.50
CA VAL A 140 -2.58 -17.93 13.10
C VAL A 140 -3.79 -18.00 14.01
N ARG A 141 -4.68 -18.98 13.77
CA ARG A 141 -5.83 -19.20 14.65
C ARG A 141 -5.40 -20.02 15.83
N VAL A 142 -5.64 -19.52 17.03
CA VAL A 142 -5.27 -20.16 18.29
C VAL A 142 -6.52 -20.50 19.07
N ALA A 143 -6.63 -21.75 19.52
CA ALA A 143 -7.65 -22.19 20.47
C ALA A 143 -6.96 -22.74 21.73
N VAL A 144 -7.37 -22.26 22.90
CA VAL A 144 -6.85 -22.73 24.20
C VAL A 144 -7.99 -22.97 25.19
N PRO A 145 -7.93 -24.03 26.01
CA PRO A 145 -8.88 -24.23 27.10
C PRO A 145 -8.68 -23.22 28.24
N PHE A 146 -9.72 -23.00 29.05
CA PHE A 146 -9.72 -21.98 30.11
C PHE A 146 -8.57 -22.12 31.13
N ASP A 147 -8.12 -23.33 31.40
CA ASP A 147 -7.00 -23.61 32.31
C ASP A 147 -5.62 -23.25 31.72
N ALA A 148 -5.54 -23.05 30.41
CA ALA A 148 -4.33 -22.66 29.67
C ALA A 148 -4.33 -21.18 29.21
N VAL A 149 -5.44 -20.46 29.37
CA VAL A 149 -5.59 -19.04 28.94
C VAL A 149 -4.53 -18.13 29.56
N SER A 150 -4.15 -18.35 30.82
CA SER A 150 -3.09 -17.55 31.45
C SER A 150 -1.73 -17.72 30.76
N GLY A 151 -1.43 -18.94 30.27
CA GLY A 151 -0.19 -19.22 29.54
C GLY A 151 -0.18 -18.53 28.18
N LEU A 152 -1.31 -18.56 27.47
CA LEU A 152 -1.51 -17.81 26.23
C LEU A 152 -1.26 -16.31 26.42
N TYR A 153 -1.94 -15.64 27.36
CA TYR A 153 -1.80 -14.19 27.50
C TYR A 153 -0.41 -13.76 27.98
N HIS A 154 0.25 -14.59 28.80
CA HIS A 154 1.64 -14.34 29.15
C HIS A 154 2.52 -14.37 27.89
N LEU A 155 2.39 -15.40 27.06
CA LEU A 155 3.14 -15.53 25.82
C LEU A 155 2.86 -14.37 24.86
N LEU A 156 1.60 -13.99 24.65
CA LEU A 156 1.25 -12.87 23.79
C LEU A 156 1.89 -11.55 24.26
N GLY A 157 2.16 -11.40 25.56
CA GLY A 157 2.85 -10.23 26.12
C GLY A 157 4.37 -10.20 25.86
N THR A 158 4.97 -11.30 25.39
CA THR A 158 6.42 -11.40 25.14
C THR A 158 6.77 -11.43 23.65
N TRP A 159 5.80 -11.33 22.74
CA TRP A 159 5.99 -11.41 21.29
C TRP A 159 5.51 -10.14 20.59
N ASP A 160 6.11 -9.80 19.44
CA ASP A 160 5.60 -8.76 18.53
C ASP A 160 4.41 -9.32 17.73
N VAL A 161 3.26 -9.38 18.39
CA VAL A 161 2.00 -9.89 17.83
C VAL A 161 0.92 -8.81 17.87
N THR A 162 0.06 -8.82 16.87
CA THR A 162 -1.23 -8.10 16.95
C THR A 162 -2.32 -9.13 17.26
N ARG A 163 -3.14 -8.86 18.28
CA ARG A 163 -4.30 -9.69 18.62
C ARG A 163 -5.48 -9.27 17.76
N GLY A 164 -6.12 -10.24 17.12
CA GLY A 164 -7.42 -10.09 16.49
C GLY A 164 -8.55 -10.17 17.51
N GLU A 165 -9.76 -10.41 17.02
CA GLU A 165 -10.93 -10.60 17.87
C GLU A 165 -10.84 -11.91 18.67
N GLU A 166 -11.39 -11.88 19.89
CA GLU A 166 -11.42 -13.04 20.77
C GLU A 166 -12.85 -13.57 20.89
N ALA A 167 -13.00 -14.89 20.77
CA ALA A 167 -14.25 -15.60 20.95
C ALA A 167 -14.15 -16.53 22.17
N TYR A 168 -15.17 -16.46 23.03
CA TYR A 168 -15.31 -17.35 24.18
C TYR A 168 -16.27 -18.48 23.80
N THR A 169 -15.78 -19.71 23.83
CA THR A 169 -16.56 -20.90 23.49
C THR A 169 -16.84 -21.72 24.75
N ALA A 170 -17.62 -22.79 24.62
CA ALA A 170 -17.80 -23.74 25.70
C ALA A 170 -16.48 -24.44 26.10
N GLY A 171 -15.51 -24.50 25.18
CA GLY A 171 -14.23 -25.18 25.37
C GLY A 171 -13.09 -24.29 25.84
N GLY A 172 -13.20 -22.96 25.72
CA GLY A 172 -12.13 -22.03 26.08
C GLY A 172 -12.17 -20.73 25.28
N VAL A 173 -10.99 -20.24 24.89
CA VAL A 173 -10.80 -19.01 24.13
C VAL A 173 -10.23 -19.34 22.75
N GLU A 174 -10.81 -18.75 21.72
CA GLU A 174 -10.28 -18.71 20.36
C GLU A 174 -9.89 -17.28 20.02
N LEU A 175 -8.72 -17.09 19.39
CA LEU A 175 -8.33 -15.79 18.85
C LEU A 175 -7.47 -15.91 17.60
N ASP A 176 -7.53 -14.87 16.79
CA ASP A 176 -6.58 -14.65 15.70
C ASP A 176 -5.33 -13.96 16.25
N VAL A 177 -4.16 -14.55 16.01
CA VAL A 177 -2.86 -13.93 16.31
C VAL A 177 -2.21 -13.54 14.99
N HIS A 178 -1.88 -12.27 14.83
CA HIS A 178 -1.16 -11.79 13.66
C HIS A 178 0.32 -11.60 13.99
N LEU A 179 1.19 -12.31 13.28
CA LEU A 179 2.65 -12.25 13.46
C LEU A 179 3.40 -12.35 12.13
N TYR A 180 4.69 -12.08 12.15
CA TYR A 180 5.50 -12.23 10.95
C TYR A 180 5.54 -13.70 10.50
N PRO A 181 5.42 -14.01 9.20
CA PRO A 181 5.36 -15.39 8.70
C PRO A 181 6.53 -16.26 9.15
N GLU A 182 7.74 -15.70 9.22
CA GLU A 182 8.96 -16.35 9.68
C GLU A 182 8.94 -16.74 11.18
N GLU A 183 8.08 -16.12 11.98
CA GLU A 183 7.95 -16.38 13.41
C GLU A 183 6.91 -17.46 13.72
N ALA A 184 6.09 -17.86 12.73
CA ALA A 184 4.94 -18.75 12.90
C ALA A 184 5.26 -20.07 13.60
N GLY A 185 6.29 -20.77 13.12
CA GLY A 185 6.69 -22.06 13.68
C GLY A 185 7.25 -21.94 15.09
N ALA A 186 8.02 -20.88 15.37
CA ALA A 186 8.59 -20.62 16.68
C ALA A 186 7.48 -20.25 17.69
N PHE A 187 6.51 -19.44 17.26
CA PHE A 187 5.34 -19.07 18.07
C PHE A 187 4.50 -20.30 18.42
N ALA A 188 4.19 -21.17 17.45
CA ALA A 188 3.44 -22.40 17.69
C ALA A 188 4.14 -23.33 18.69
N ALA A 189 5.47 -23.46 18.59
CA ALA A 189 6.25 -24.24 19.54
C ALA A 189 6.20 -23.65 20.96
N ALA A 190 6.39 -22.33 21.10
CA ALA A 190 6.33 -21.65 22.39
C ALA A 190 4.92 -21.68 23.00
N LEU A 191 3.88 -21.59 22.18
CA LEU A 191 2.49 -21.71 22.61
C LEU A 191 2.17 -23.11 23.15
N ARG A 192 2.62 -24.17 22.46
CA ARG A 192 2.47 -25.54 22.97
C ARG A 192 3.19 -25.72 24.31
N ASP A 193 4.39 -25.18 24.49
CA ASP A 193 5.10 -25.26 25.77
C ASP A 193 4.36 -24.49 26.89
N ALA A 194 3.98 -23.23 26.64
CA ALA A 194 3.28 -22.38 27.60
C ALA A 194 1.92 -22.94 28.04
N THR A 195 1.29 -23.74 27.18
CA THR A 195 -0.01 -24.38 27.44
C THR A 195 0.11 -25.86 27.83
N ARG A 196 1.32 -26.40 27.98
CA ARG A 196 1.57 -27.83 28.24
C ARG A 196 0.88 -28.75 27.20
N GLY A 197 0.84 -28.30 25.95
CA GLY A 197 0.27 -29.01 24.81
C GLY A 197 -1.25 -28.83 24.65
N ALA A 198 -1.89 -27.98 25.45
CA ALA A 198 -3.34 -27.80 25.42
C ALA A 198 -3.82 -26.86 24.29
N ALA A 199 -2.93 -26.03 23.74
CA ALA A 199 -3.26 -25.18 22.59
C ALA A 199 -3.37 -25.96 21.29
N VAL A 200 -4.31 -25.54 20.44
CA VAL A 200 -4.44 -25.97 19.04
C VAL A 200 -4.22 -24.77 18.14
N THR A 201 -3.49 -24.98 17.05
CA THR A 201 -3.30 -23.96 16.01
C THR A 201 -3.69 -24.46 14.64
N ASP A 202 -3.99 -23.57 13.70
CA ASP A 202 -4.19 -23.92 12.28
C ASP A 202 -2.87 -24.16 11.50
N LEU A 203 -1.75 -24.25 12.22
CA LEU A 203 -0.42 -24.59 11.71
C LEU A 203 -0.07 -26.08 11.89
N ASP A 204 -0.81 -26.79 12.73
CA ASP A 204 -0.59 -28.21 13.07
C ASP A 204 -1.21 -29.16 12.03
#